data_AF-A0A6A4N3Q1-F1
#
_entry.id   AF-A0A6A4N3Q1-F1
#
_cell.length_a   1.000
_cell.length_b   1.000
_cell.length_c   1.000
_cell.angle_alpha   90.00
_cell.angle_beta   90.00
_cell.angle_gamma   90.00
#
_symmetry.space_group_name_H-M   'P 1'
#
loop_
_entity.id
_entity.type
_entity.pdbx_description
1 polymer ?
#
loop_
_entity_poly.entity_id
_entity_poly.type
_entity_poly.pdbx_seq_one_letter_code
_entity_poly.pdbx_strand_id
1 'polypeptide(L)'
;MSMTSPQNTLVVATILLLFLSFSKLSLTTFVSIDCGSYESTIDTNNITWIGDDAYIQFGESHQIPSAPSIFNTLRAFPYGNESCYSIEVENGEKVLTRATFFYGNYDNKSSPPIFDLHFDGNFWASVNTSMASSEYNLDYEAIYATKGNTTNICVTQKMPNHIPFITSLEVRSLNSTMYSQLEPNHSLILLGRYAFGADKSIRYPDDAYDRIWKTVSGDGLISRVKSDALNINISTVVDNPPQAAMNNAVTTPDKDHQILYHLFIPHKEVPLYINTYFSEVTKDAAGARSIEIHVDSNPVYGPIAPPFGSVEEVYIKKSLSQDTSLAFVARPDSTLPPILNAIEVYQIQPLAIANATDT
;
A
#
# COMPACT_ATOMS: atom_id res chain seq x y z
N MET A 1 -52.28 46.59 57.98
CA MET A 1 -52.28 46.85 56.53
C MET A 1 -50.84 46.93 56.05
N SER A 2 -50.61 46.49 54.81
CA SER A 2 -49.34 46.42 54.08
C SER A 2 -48.50 45.16 54.33
N MET A 3 -48.73 44.18 53.45
CA MET A 3 -47.84 43.07 53.10
C MET A 3 -46.68 43.62 52.27
N THR A 4 -45.46 43.14 52.50
CA THR A 4 -44.38 43.16 51.50
C THR A 4 -43.56 41.87 51.58
N SER A 5 -43.50 41.22 50.43
CA SER A 5 -42.82 39.96 50.07
C SER A 5 -41.30 39.97 50.33
N PRO A 6 -40.68 38.84 50.73
CA PRO A 6 -39.25 38.62 50.54
C PRO A 6 -38.97 37.98 49.17
N GLN A 7 -38.06 38.62 48.43
CA GLN A 7 -37.57 38.21 47.13
C GLN A 7 -36.83 36.86 47.18
N ASN A 8 -37.15 36.03 46.20
CA ASN A 8 -36.39 34.86 45.78
C ASN A 8 -35.00 35.28 45.29
N THR A 9 -33.95 34.67 45.84
CA THR A 9 -32.65 34.56 45.16
C THR A 9 -32.18 33.11 45.22
N LEU A 10 -32.57 32.38 44.18
CA LEU A 10 -32.09 31.05 43.84
C LEU A 10 -30.65 31.19 43.31
N VAL A 11 -29.64 30.87 44.11
CA VAL A 11 -28.27 30.69 43.59
C VAL A 11 -28.22 29.31 42.94
N VAL A 12 -28.35 29.31 41.61
CA VAL A 12 -28.15 28.12 40.78
C VAL A 12 -26.66 27.77 40.81
N ALA A 13 -26.31 26.70 41.51
CA ALA A 13 -24.99 26.08 41.39
C ALA A 13 -24.91 25.38 40.02
N THR A 14 -24.30 26.05 39.03
CA THR A 14 -23.92 25.43 37.77
C THR A 14 -22.80 24.42 38.03
N ILE A 15 -23.16 23.13 38.04
CA ILE A 15 -22.22 22.02 37.91
C ILE A 15 -21.69 22.09 36.47
N LEU A 16 -20.49 22.66 36.30
CA LEU A 16 -19.71 22.52 35.09
C LEU A 16 -19.15 21.09 35.07
N LEU A 17 -19.98 20.13 34.64
CA LEU A 17 -19.51 18.83 34.16
C LEU A 17 -18.69 19.13 32.90
N LEU A 18 -17.39 19.37 33.09
CA LEU A 18 -16.40 19.16 32.03
C LEU A 18 -16.55 17.69 31.62
N PHE A 19 -17.35 17.45 30.58
CA PHE A 19 -17.08 16.34 29.69
C PHE A 19 -15.67 16.60 29.16
N LEU A 20 -14.69 16.02 29.84
CA LEU A 20 -13.43 15.63 29.23
C LEU A 20 -13.81 14.61 28.15
N SER A 21 -14.28 15.12 27.02
CA SER A 21 -14.14 14.47 25.74
C SER A 21 -12.63 14.37 25.53
N PHE A 22 -12.01 13.37 26.14
CA PHE A 22 -10.88 12.72 25.50
C PHE A 22 -11.45 12.18 24.19
N SER A 23 -11.50 13.03 23.17
CA SER A 23 -11.29 12.55 21.82
C SER A 23 -10.03 11.70 21.95
N LYS A 24 -10.19 10.38 21.89
CA LYS A 24 -9.04 9.49 21.72
C LYS A 24 -8.24 10.15 20.61
N LEU A 25 -7.01 10.55 20.93
CA LEU A 25 -6.09 10.96 19.90
C LEU A 25 -5.99 9.71 19.03
N SER A 26 -6.64 9.72 17.87
CA SER A 26 -6.52 8.66 16.88
C SER A 26 -5.03 8.65 16.54
N LEU A 27 -4.32 7.71 17.16
CA LEU A 27 -2.90 7.50 16.92
C LEU A 27 -2.86 6.88 15.53
N THR A 28 -2.53 7.69 14.53
CA THR A 28 -2.22 7.18 13.21
C THR A 28 -1.12 6.14 13.37
N THR A 29 -1.45 4.88 13.11
CA THR A 29 -0.52 3.76 13.21
C THR A 29 0.59 3.97 12.18
N PHE A 30 1.82 4.10 12.65
CA PHE A 30 3.02 4.17 11.82
C PHE A 30 4.12 3.39 12.54
N VAL A 31 4.09 2.07 12.39
CA VAL A 31 5.00 1.15 13.10
C VAL A 31 5.84 0.36 12.12
N SER A 32 7.14 0.29 12.37
CA SER A 32 8.09 -0.50 11.59
C SER A 32 8.88 -1.38 12.55
N ILE A 33 8.77 -2.68 12.37
CA ILE A 33 9.29 -3.70 13.28
C ILE A 33 10.43 -4.44 12.58
N ASP A 34 11.60 -4.43 13.20
CA ASP A 34 12.77 -5.24 12.83
C ASP A 34 12.71 -6.55 13.61
N CYS A 35 12.23 -7.61 12.95
CA CYS A 35 11.83 -8.83 13.63
C CYS A 35 13.05 -9.65 14.07
N GLY A 36 13.13 -9.98 15.35
CA GLY A 36 14.28 -10.64 15.96
C GLY A 36 15.34 -9.66 16.47
N SER A 37 15.18 -8.36 16.25
CA SER A 37 16.07 -7.35 16.84
C SER A 37 15.63 -6.95 18.24
N TYR A 38 16.59 -6.66 19.10
CA TYR A 38 16.37 -6.07 20.43
C TYR A 38 16.66 -4.56 20.44
N GLU A 39 17.27 -4.05 19.37
CA GLU A 39 17.72 -2.67 19.27
C GLU A 39 16.79 -1.89 18.33
N SER A 40 16.68 -0.59 18.58
CA SER A 40 15.99 0.32 17.67
C SER A 40 16.99 1.01 16.77
N THR A 41 16.67 1.14 15.48
CA THR A 41 17.50 1.82 14.49
C THR A 41 16.68 2.85 13.73
N ILE A 42 17.35 3.80 13.08
CA ILE A 42 16.71 4.77 12.19
C ILE A 42 17.34 4.59 10.81
N ASP A 43 16.51 4.39 9.81
CA ASP A 43 16.97 4.19 8.44
C ASP A 43 17.25 5.52 7.71
N THR A 44 17.66 5.41 6.45
CA THR A 44 17.96 6.58 5.59
C THR A 44 16.72 7.40 5.20
N ASN A 45 15.52 6.86 5.42
CA ASN A 45 14.24 7.55 5.21
C ASN A 45 13.75 8.23 6.50
N ASN A 46 14.54 8.21 7.59
CA ASN A 46 14.14 8.64 8.93
C ASN A 46 12.97 7.81 9.51
N ILE A 47 12.80 6.57 9.08
CA ILE A 47 11.86 5.63 9.69
C ILE A 47 12.55 4.99 10.89
N THR A 48 11.89 5.05 12.05
CA THR A 48 12.34 4.32 13.25
C THR A 48 11.88 2.87 13.16
N TRP A 49 12.83 1.95 13.22
CA TRP A 49 12.63 0.52 13.29
C TRP A 49 12.83 0.07 14.74
N ILE A 50 11.86 -0.63 15.31
CA ILE A 50 11.88 -1.11 16.70
C ILE A 50 11.91 -2.64 16.74
N GLY A 51 12.44 -3.20 17.84
CA GLY A 51 12.38 -4.63 18.09
C GLY A 51 10.95 -5.15 18.28
N ASP A 52 10.78 -6.46 18.17
CA ASP A 52 9.46 -7.10 18.11
C ASP A 52 8.92 -7.66 19.42
N ASP A 53 9.67 -7.60 20.53
CA ASP A 53 9.30 -8.22 21.82
C ASP A 53 7.94 -7.73 22.38
N ALA A 54 7.52 -6.51 22.02
CA ALA A 54 6.22 -5.96 22.43
C ALA A 54 5.04 -6.52 21.64
N TYR A 55 5.28 -7.11 20.46
CA TYR A 55 4.26 -7.52 19.50
C TYR A 55 4.13 -9.03 19.37
N ILE A 56 5.15 -9.77 19.82
CA ILE A 56 5.17 -11.24 19.78
C ILE A 56 6.00 -11.82 20.92
N GLN A 57 5.49 -12.86 21.57
CA GLN A 57 6.11 -13.46 22.76
C GLN A 57 6.90 -14.75 22.49
N PHE A 58 6.74 -15.34 21.31
CA PHE A 58 7.29 -16.65 20.97
C PHE A 58 8.20 -16.55 19.73
N GLY A 59 8.87 -17.65 19.43
CA GLY A 59 9.83 -17.73 18.32
C GLY A 59 11.26 -17.43 18.74
N GLU A 60 12.17 -17.62 17.80
CA GLU A 60 13.61 -17.52 17.99
C GLU A 60 14.16 -16.38 17.13
N SER A 61 14.93 -15.49 17.75
CA SER A 61 15.69 -14.47 17.03
C SER A 61 16.94 -15.08 16.40
N HIS A 62 17.17 -14.78 15.13
CA HIS A 62 18.35 -15.23 14.38
C HIS A 62 18.99 -14.06 13.64
N GLN A 63 20.32 -14.05 13.62
CA GLN A 63 21.09 -13.15 12.77
C GLN A 63 21.16 -13.68 11.34
N ILE A 64 21.17 -12.78 10.38
CA ILE A 64 21.24 -13.08 8.95
C ILE A 64 22.66 -12.74 8.47
N PRO A 65 23.53 -13.73 8.22
CA PRO A 65 24.96 -13.48 7.96
C PRO A 65 25.26 -12.62 6.74
N SER A 66 24.36 -12.61 5.74
CA SER A 66 24.54 -11.93 4.45
C SER A 66 23.43 -10.90 4.17
N ALA A 67 22.91 -10.25 5.20
CA ALA A 67 21.84 -9.27 5.03
C ALA A 67 22.30 -8.03 4.24
N PRO A 68 21.53 -7.58 3.23
CA PRO A 68 21.90 -6.43 2.41
C PRO A 68 21.68 -5.06 3.08
N SER A 69 21.13 -4.99 4.30
CA SER A 69 20.81 -3.72 5.00
C SER A 69 20.47 -3.94 6.49
N ILE A 70 19.68 -3.02 7.08
CA ILE A 70 19.08 -3.07 8.43
C ILE A 70 18.32 -4.36 8.73
N PHE A 71 17.91 -5.12 7.71
CA PHE A 71 17.28 -6.43 7.83
C PHE A 71 18.31 -7.53 8.15
N ASN A 72 19.10 -7.34 9.20
CA ASN A 72 20.13 -8.29 9.65
C ASN A 72 19.61 -9.30 10.67
N THR A 73 18.33 -9.21 11.05
CA THR A 73 17.66 -10.17 11.93
C THR A 73 16.38 -10.71 11.31
N LEU A 74 15.97 -11.89 11.77
CA LEU A 74 14.64 -12.43 11.58
C LEU A 74 14.16 -13.11 12.86
N ARG A 75 12.85 -13.25 12.99
CA ARG A 75 12.24 -14.12 14.00
C ARG A 75 11.64 -15.35 13.33
N ALA A 76 12.09 -16.53 13.74
CA ALA A 76 11.65 -17.83 13.25
C ALA A 76 10.71 -18.54 14.24
N PHE A 77 9.77 -19.33 13.74
CA PHE A 77 8.73 -20.01 14.53
C PHE A 77 8.79 -21.53 14.34
N PRO A 78 9.75 -22.23 14.99
CA PRO A 78 9.88 -23.68 14.84
C PRO A 78 8.79 -24.48 15.57
N TYR A 79 8.04 -23.83 16.46
CA TYR A 79 6.98 -24.44 17.27
C TYR A 79 5.65 -23.74 17.05
N GLY A 80 4.57 -24.53 17.08
CA GLY A 80 3.22 -24.05 16.80
C GLY A 80 2.89 -24.08 15.31
N ASN A 81 1.59 -24.08 15.02
CA ASN A 81 1.12 -24.11 13.63
C ASN A 81 0.97 -22.70 13.06
N GLU A 82 0.73 -21.70 13.92
CA GLU A 82 0.51 -20.30 13.57
C GLU A 82 1.17 -19.39 14.61
N SER A 83 1.79 -18.31 14.17
CA SER A 83 2.40 -17.30 15.04
C SER A 83 2.06 -15.91 14.52
N CYS A 84 1.48 -15.08 15.39
CA CYS A 84 0.89 -13.80 15.03
C CYS A 84 1.54 -12.63 15.76
N TYR A 85 1.81 -11.57 15.02
CA TYR A 85 2.08 -10.24 15.56
C TYR A 85 0.76 -9.53 15.77
N SER A 86 0.55 -8.95 16.95
CA SER A 86 -0.64 -8.17 17.25
C SER A 86 -0.30 -6.68 17.32
N ILE A 87 -0.85 -5.90 16.40
CA ILE A 87 -0.58 -4.46 16.27
C ILE A 87 -1.83 -3.68 16.66
N GLU A 88 -1.70 -2.70 17.56
CA GLU A 88 -2.79 -1.80 17.92
C GLU A 88 -3.19 -0.92 16.72
N VAL A 89 -4.50 -0.86 16.46
CA VAL A 89 -5.13 -0.11 15.36
C VAL A 89 -6.51 0.35 15.83
N GLU A 90 -7.18 1.21 15.07
CA GLU A 90 -8.57 1.59 15.29
C GLU A 90 -9.52 0.64 14.54
N ASN A 91 -10.64 0.28 15.16
CA ASN A 91 -11.66 -0.53 14.49
C ASN A 91 -12.23 0.16 13.24
N GLY A 92 -12.18 -0.52 12.10
CA GLY A 92 -12.71 -0.04 10.83
C GLY A 92 -11.77 0.90 10.08
N GLU A 93 -10.58 1.19 10.62
CA GLU A 93 -9.59 1.97 9.88
C GLU A 93 -9.03 1.14 8.72
N LYS A 94 -8.57 1.83 7.67
CA LYS A 94 -7.85 1.19 6.58
C LYS A 94 -6.37 1.20 6.90
N VAL A 95 -5.76 0.02 6.86
CA VAL A 95 -4.32 -0.12 7.05
C VAL A 95 -3.66 -0.62 5.79
N LEU A 96 -2.46 -0.13 5.53
CA LEU A 96 -1.48 -0.79 4.67
C LEU A 96 -0.57 -1.60 5.58
N THR A 97 -0.49 -2.90 5.32
CA THR A 97 0.43 -3.83 5.99
C THR A 97 1.43 -4.34 4.99
N ARG A 98 2.72 -4.26 5.33
CA ARG A 98 3.81 -4.84 4.54
C ARG A 98 4.62 -5.81 5.39
N ALA A 99 4.75 -7.05 4.93
CA ALA A 99 5.59 -8.06 5.56
C ALA A 99 6.73 -8.43 4.61
N THR A 100 7.96 -8.40 5.13
CA THR A 100 9.17 -8.69 4.36
C THR A 100 9.82 -9.98 4.86
N PHE A 101 10.31 -10.77 3.90
CA PHE A 101 10.96 -12.04 4.16
C PHE A 101 12.30 -12.13 3.43
N PHE A 102 13.36 -12.41 4.18
CA PHE A 102 14.68 -12.73 3.67
C PHE A 102 15.26 -13.92 4.43
N TYR A 103 15.37 -15.08 3.75
CA TYR A 103 15.86 -16.32 4.38
C TYR A 103 17.35 -16.22 4.74
N GLY A 104 18.17 -15.71 3.82
CA GLY A 104 19.62 -15.51 4.02
C GLY A 104 20.40 -16.75 4.50
N ASN A 105 19.82 -17.94 4.39
CA ASN A 105 20.34 -19.19 4.97
C ASN A 105 20.69 -19.07 6.47
N TYR A 106 19.87 -18.36 7.25
CA TYR A 106 20.14 -18.08 8.67
C TYR A 106 20.40 -19.35 9.51
N ASP A 107 19.80 -20.47 9.13
CA ASP A 107 19.92 -21.76 9.84
C ASP A 107 20.96 -22.72 9.25
N ASN A 108 21.72 -22.28 8.24
CA ASN A 108 22.76 -23.05 7.54
C ASN A 108 22.30 -24.36 6.89
N LYS A 109 21.00 -24.52 6.59
CA LYS A 109 20.47 -25.74 5.96
C LYS A 109 20.37 -25.68 4.45
N SER A 110 20.50 -24.49 3.86
CA SER A 110 20.30 -24.25 2.42
C SER A 110 18.97 -24.79 1.91
N SER A 111 17.93 -24.72 2.75
CA SER A 111 16.63 -25.31 2.50
C SER A 111 15.54 -24.27 2.78
N PRO A 112 15.33 -23.32 1.85
CA PRO A 112 14.39 -22.22 2.05
C PRO A 112 12.96 -22.74 2.28
N PRO A 113 12.29 -22.34 3.38
CA PRO A 113 10.95 -22.81 3.70
C PRO A 113 9.86 -22.16 2.83
N ILE A 114 8.69 -22.80 2.85
CA ILE A 114 7.46 -22.31 2.21
C ILE A 114 6.37 -22.39 3.27
N PHE A 115 5.69 -21.30 3.51
CA PHE A 115 4.66 -21.16 4.54
C PHE A 115 3.60 -20.17 4.07
N ASP A 116 2.49 -20.08 4.79
CA ASP A 116 1.40 -19.17 4.45
C ASP A 116 1.41 -17.95 5.37
N LEU A 117 1.05 -16.79 4.81
CA LEU A 117 0.90 -15.51 5.47
C LEU A 117 -0.59 -15.17 5.57
N HIS A 118 -1.00 -14.63 6.70
CA HIS A 118 -2.38 -14.26 6.99
C HIS A 118 -2.44 -12.86 7.64
N PHE A 119 -3.55 -12.15 7.42
CA PHE A 119 -3.92 -10.98 8.20
C PHE A 119 -5.34 -11.19 8.76
N ASP A 120 -5.53 -10.98 10.06
CA ASP A 120 -6.81 -11.17 10.77
C ASP A 120 -7.47 -12.54 10.48
N GLY A 121 -6.66 -13.60 10.38
CA GLY A 121 -7.10 -14.96 10.06
C GLY A 121 -7.49 -15.19 8.58
N ASN A 122 -7.33 -14.18 7.71
CA ASN A 122 -7.58 -14.30 6.27
C ASN A 122 -6.28 -14.66 5.55
N PHE A 123 -6.35 -15.61 4.63
CA PHE A 123 -5.22 -15.94 3.77
C PHE A 123 -4.76 -14.70 3.00
N TRP A 124 -3.47 -14.42 3.04
CA TRP A 124 -2.87 -13.31 2.31
C TRP A 124 -2.04 -13.85 1.14
N ALA A 125 -1.07 -14.72 1.42
CA ALA A 125 -0.17 -15.24 0.40
C ALA A 125 0.52 -16.52 0.85
N SER A 126 1.00 -17.32 -0.11
CA SER A 126 2.02 -18.33 0.17
C SER A 126 3.41 -17.70 -0.03
N VAL A 127 4.21 -17.67 1.03
CA VAL A 127 5.57 -17.16 1.02
C VAL A 127 6.50 -18.27 0.55
N ASN A 128 7.04 -18.13 -0.65
CA ASN A 128 8.05 -19.05 -1.18
C ASN A 128 9.43 -18.42 -1.09
N THR A 129 10.15 -18.69 -0.01
CA THR A 129 11.42 -18.01 0.29
C THR A 129 12.58 -18.43 -0.62
N SER A 130 12.40 -19.48 -1.43
CA SER A 130 13.38 -19.84 -2.49
C SER A 130 13.47 -18.79 -3.59
N MET A 131 12.48 -17.91 -3.70
CA MET A 131 12.45 -16.80 -4.65
C MET A 131 13.23 -15.58 -4.14
N ALA A 132 13.54 -15.52 -2.83
CA ALA A 132 14.42 -14.49 -2.29
C ALA A 132 15.85 -14.76 -2.76
N SER A 133 16.57 -13.70 -3.11
CA SER A 133 18.00 -13.78 -3.43
C SER A 133 18.77 -12.74 -2.64
N SER A 134 20.11 -12.78 -2.68
CA SER A 134 20.96 -11.75 -2.06
C SER A 134 20.65 -10.32 -2.54
N GLU A 135 19.96 -10.18 -3.67
CA GLU A 135 19.60 -8.89 -4.27
C GLU A 135 18.12 -8.51 -4.07
N TYR A 136 17.25 -9.46 -3.68
CA TYR A 136 15.81 -9.25 -3.61
C TYR A 136 15.19 -9.89 -2.36
N ASN A 137 14.60 -9.04 -1.53
CA ASN A 137 13.69 -9.46 -0.47
C ASN A 137 12.30 -9.78 -1.06
N LEU A 138 11.54 -10.62 -0.36
CA LEU A 138 10.14 -10.85 -0.69
C LEU A 138 9.26 -9.92 0.14
N ASP A 139 8.68 -8.93 -0.51
CA ASP A 139 7.74 -7.99 0.10
C ASP A 139 6.32 -8.35 -0.29
N TYR A 140 5.47 -8.55 0.71
CA TYR A 140 4.03 -8.71 0.53
C TYR A 140 3.36 -7.49 1.12
N GLU A 141 2.48 -6.84 0.36
CA GLU A 141 1.70 -5.69 0.83
C GLU A 141 0.20 -5.92 0.63
N ALA A 142 -0.60 -5.58 1.65
CA ALA A 142 -2.04 -5.64 1.62
C ALA A 142 -2.65 -4.38 2.20
N ILE A 143 -3.80 -3.97 1.64
CA ILE A 143 -4.66 -2.94 2.19
C ILE A 143 -6.01 -3.55 2.54
N TYR A 144 -6.47 -3.35 3.77
CA TYR A 144 -7.75 -3.87 4.26
C TYR A 144 -8.29 -3.00 5.39
N ALA A 145 -9.60 -3.11 5.63
CA ALA A 145 -10.23 -2.51 6.78
C ALA A 145 -10.12 -3.46 7.99
N THR A 146 -9.64 -2.94 9.12
CA THR A 146 -9.51 -3.69 10.37
C THR A 146 -10.89 -3.98 10.96
N LYS A 147 -11.05 -5.11 11.67
CA LYS A 147 -12.33 -5.51 12.29
C LYS A 147 -12.38 -5.31 13.81
N GLY A 148 -11.31 -4.76 14.38
CA GLY A 148 -11.17 -4.56 15.82
C GLY A 148 -10.08 -3.54 16.11
N ASN A 149 -9.73 -3.38 17.39
CA ASN A 149 -8.68 -2.44 17.81
C ASN A 149 -7.26 -3.02 17.71
N THR A 150 -7.13 -4.18 17.07
CA THR A 150 -5.88 -4.87 16.82
C THR A 150 -5.96 -5.52 15.45
N THR A 151 -4.88 -5.48 14.67
CA THR A 151 -4.69 -6.33 13.49
C THR A 151 -3.64 -7.40 13.78
N ASN A 152 -3.91 -8.63 13.34
CA ASN A 152 -3.03 -9.77 13.56
C ASN A 152 -2.37 -10.22 12.26
N ILE A 153 -1.05 -10.18 12.21
CA ILE A 153 -0.27 -10.63 11.04
C ILE A 153 0.40 -11.94 11.40
N CYS A 154 -0.03 -13.02 10.75
CA CYS A 154 0.32 -14.37 11.14
C CYS A 154 1.08 -15.11 10.05
N VAL A 155 2.07 -15.89 10.46
CA VAL A 155 2.72 -16.89 9.60
C VAL A 155 2.35 -18.30 10.06
N THR A 156 2.05 -19.17 9.11
CA THR A 156 1.48 -20.50 9.37
C THR A 156 2.28 -21.57 8.65
N GLN A 157 2.71 -22.60 9.37
CA GLN A 157 3.47 -23.70 8.78
C GLN A 157 2.60 -24.49 7.80
N LYS A 158 3.05 -24.58 6.55
CA LYS A 158 2.35 -25.30 5.48
C LYS A 158 2.78 -26.75 5.34
N MET A 159 4.06 -27.03 5.58
CA MET A 159 4.67 -28.35 5.40
C MET A 159 5.60 -28.68 6.58
N PRO A 160 5.75 -29.96 6.94
CA PRO A 160 6.70 -30.38 7.97
C PRO A 160 8.10 -29.86 7.68
N ASN A 161 8.79 -29.35 8.71
CA ASN A 161 10.15 -28.78 8.64
C ASN A 161 10.30 -27.49 7.82
N HIS A 162 9.23 -26.94 7.23
CA HIS A 162 9.25 -25.61 6.65
C HIS A 162 8.93 -24.61 7.76
N ILE A 163 9.98 -24.12 8.43
CA ILE A 163 9.85 -23.22 9.59
C ILE A 163 9.46 -21.81 9.09
N PRO A 164 8.29 -21.28 9.48
CA PRO A 164 7.93 -19.91 9.15
C PRO A 164 8.84 -18.91 9.85
N PHE A 165 9.08 -17.77 9.23
CA PHE A 165 9.81 -16.66 9.82
C PHE A 165 9.30 -15.34 9.25
N ILE A 166 9.68 -14.23 9.87
CA ILE A 166 9.46 -12.88 9.35
C ILE A 166 10.72 -12.03 9.61
N THR A 167 11.08 -11.20 8.65
CA THR A 167 12.26 -10.33 8.72
C THR A 167 11.87 -8.92 9.16
N SER A 168 10.76 -8.40 8.63
CA SER A 168 10.23 -7.13 9.10
C SER A 168 8.73 -7.00 8.87
N LEU A 169 8.10 -6.12 9.64
CA LEU A 169 6.68 -5.82 9.56
C LEU A 169 6.43 -4.32 9.65
N GLU A 170 5.71 -3.77 8.67
CA GLU A 170 5.29 -2.37 8.66
C GLU A 170 3.76 -2.27 8.64
N VAL A 171 3.18 -1.43 9.50
CA VAL A 171 1.76 -1.08 9.47
C VAL A 171 1.60 0.43 9.41
N ARG A 172 0.76 0.89 8.47
CA ARG A 172 0.47 2.30 8.22
C ARG A 172 -1.04 2.52 8.19
N SER A 173 -1.56 3.43 9.01
CA SER A 173 -2.93 3.93 8.87
C SER A 173 -3.04 4.73 7.57
N LEU A 174 -4.08 4.45 6.79
CA LEU A 174 -4.43 5.20 5.60
C LEU A 174 -5.56 6.17 5.90
N ASN A 175 -5.68 7.22 5.08
CA ASN A 175 -6.84 8.09 5.18
C ASN A 175 -8.11 7.31 4.81
N SER A 176 -9.16 7.50 5.60
CA SER A 176 -10.46 6.83 5.46
C SER A 176 -11.07 6.91 4.05
N THR A 177 -10.77 7.97 3.27
CA THR A 177 -11.30 8.15 1.91
C THR A 177 -10.51 7.38 0.85
N MET A 178 -9.26 7.00 1.13
CA MET A 178 -8.42 6.26 0.18
C MET A 178 -9.04 4.90 -0.10
N TYR A 179 -8.97 4.47 -1.36
CA TYR A 179 -9.51 3.21 -1.85
C TYR A 179 -11.00 3.04 -1.47
N SER A 180 -11.77 4.14 -1.50
CA SER A 180 -13.20 4.18 -1.11
C SER A 180 -14.09 3.21 -1.88
N GLN A 181 -13.62 2.75 -3.04
CA GLN A 181 -14.32 1.78 -3.88
C GLN A 181 -14.12 0.34 -3.41
N LEU A 182 -13.20 0.07 -2.48
CA LEU A 182 -13.03 -1.25 -1.90
C LEU A 182 -14.22 -1.56 -0.99
N GLU A 183 -14.88 -2.69 -1.23
CA GLU A 183 -15.96 -3.16 -0.37
C GLU A 183 -15.40 -3.58 1.00
N PRO A 184 -16.13 -3.38 2.11
CA PRO A 184 -15.61 -3.63 3.47
C PRO A 184 -15.10 -5.05 3.73
N ASN A 185 -15.59 -6.05 2.99
CA ASN A 185 -15.19 -7.45 3.13
C ASN A 185 -14.17 -7.89 2.08
N HIS A 186 -13.39 -6.96 1.53
CA HIS A 186 -12.32 -7.26 0.58
C HIS A 186 -11.01 -6.60 1.02
N SER A 187 -9.90 -7.21 0.63
CA SER A 187 -8.57 -6.63 0.67
C SER A 187 -8.05 -6.32 -0.73
N LEU A 188 -7.07 -5.43 -0.80
CA LEU A 188 -6.26 -5.16 -1.97
C LEU A 188 -4.86 -5.73 -1.73
N ILE A 189 -4.48 -6.76 -2.49
CA ILE A 189 -3.15 -7.34 -2.46
C ILE A 189 -2.31 -6.67 -3.53
N LEU A 190 -1.20 -6.04 -3.16
CA LEU A 190 -0.37 -5.29 -4.11
C LEU A 190 0.27 -6.23 -5.14
N LEU A 191 0.06 -5.93 -6.42
CA LEU A 191 0.76 -6.59 -7.53
C LEU A 191 1.86 -5.69 -8.10
N GLY A 192 1.63 -4.39 -8.12
CA GLY A 192 2.61 -3.42 -8.62
C GLY A 192 2.21 -1.99 -8.28
N ARG A 193 3.21 -1.16 -7.95
CA ARG A 193 3.07 0.27 -7.73
C ARG A 193 4.26 0.97 -8.36
N TYR A 194 4.00 1.79 -9.37
CA TYR A 194 5.05 2.37 -10.20
C TYR A 194 4.88 3.86 -10.41
N ALA A 195 6.00 4.58 -10.34
CA ALA A 195 6.13 5.96 -10.77
C ALA A 195 6.94 6.00 -12.07
N PHE A 196 6.27 6.32 -13.16
CA PHE A 196 6.84 6.30 -14.50
C PHE A 196 7.73 7.53 -14.74
N GLY A 197 8.95 7.30 -15.20
CA GLY A 197 9.92 8.35 -15.43
C GLY A 197 10.55 8.91 -14.14
N ALA A 198 10.29 8.34 -12.97
CA ALA A 198 10.96 8.76 -11.73
C ALA A 198 12.45 8.38 -11.74
N ASP A 199 13.32 9.18 -11.11
CA ASP A 199 14.76 8.90 -11.02
C ASP A 199 15.11 7.77 -10.05
N LYS A 200 14.29 7.61 -9.02
CA LYS A 200 14.51 6.69 -7.91
C LYS A 200 13.17 6.20 -7.37
N SER A 201 13.21 5.15 -6.56
CA SER A 201 12.06 4.71 -5.77
C SER A 201 11.57 5.84 -4.87
N ILE A 202 10.25 5.96 -4.73
CA ILE A 202 9.59 6.97 -3.90
C ILE A 202 8.90 6.25 -2.74
N ARG A 203 9.14 6.71 -1.52
CA ARG A 203 8.45 6.28 -0.29
C ARG A 203 8.51 7.41 0.72
N TYR A 204 8.27 7.15 2.00
CA TYR A 204 8.46 8.16 3.04
C TYR A 204 9.86 8.82 2.95
N PRO A 205 9.99 10.14 3.18
CA PRO A 205 8.94 11.10 3.51
C PRO A 205 8.17 11.69 2.31
N ASP A 206 8.55 11.34 1.07
CA ASP A 206 7.89 11.85 -0.13
C ASP A 206 6.45 11.31 -0.30
N ASP A 207 6.19 10.10 0.21
CA ASP A 207 4.85 9.54 0.43
C ASP A 207 4.55 9.43 1.93
N ALA A 208 3.58 10.21 2.42
CA ALA A 208 3.20 10.25 3.83
C ALA A 208 2.64 8.92 4.37
N TYR A 209 2.12 8.06 3.50
CA TYR A 209 1.62 6.72 3.84
C TYR A 209 2.68 5.63 3.65
N ASP A 210 3.91 6.02 3.31
CA ASP A 210 5.06 5.13 3.13
C ASP A 210 4.80 3.96 2.16
N ARG A 211 3.97 4.20 1.14
CA ARG A 211 3.87 3.30 -0.02
C ARG A 211 5.16 3.38 -0.82
N ILE A 212 5.65 2.22 -1.27
CA ILE A 212 6.86 2.14 -2.11
C ILE A 212 6.44 2.16 -3.58
N TRP A 213 6.84 3.20 -4.31
CA TRP A 213 6.65 3.34 -5.74
C TRP A 213 7.94 3.01 -6.47
N LYS A 214 7.94 1.92 -7.23
CA LYS A 214 9.08 1.49 -8.04
C LYS A 214 9.20 2.38 -9.28
N THR A 215 10.42 2.73 -9.68
CA THR A 215 10.62 3.50 -10.90
C THR A 215 10.48 2.61 -12.14
N VAL A 216 9.90 3.17 -13.21
CA VAL A 216 9.98 2.64 -14.56
C VAL A 216 10.72 3.66 -15.43
N SER A 217 11.91 3.30 -15.91
CA SER A 217 12.68 4.09 -16.85
C SER A 217 12.28 3.81 -18.30
N GLY A 218 12.54 4.75 -19.21
CA GLY A 218 12.34 4.53 -20.64
C GLY A 218 13.24 3.42 -21.19
N ASP A 219 12.71 2.61 -22.11
CA ASP A 219 13.37 1.45 -22.72
C ASP A 219 13.52 1.58 -24.25
N GLY A 220 13.24 2.77 -24.80
CA GLY A 220 13.24 3.07 -26.23
C GLY A 220 11.87 2.99 -26.89
N LEU A 221 10.91 2.25 -26.33
CA LEU A 221 9.50 2.28 -26.75
C LEU A 221 8.73 3.39 -26.04
N ILE A 222 9.17 3.71 -24.82
CA ILE A 222 8.71 4.84 -24.03
C ILE A 222 9.87 5.77 -23.67
N SER A 223 9.58 7.07 -23.66
CA SER A 223 10.51 8.13 -23.30
C SER A 223 10.07 8.81 -22.02
N ARG A 224 11.02 9.06 -21.12
CA ARG A 224 10.79 9.87 -19.93
C ARG A 224 10.56 11.32 -20.32
N VAL A 225 9.56 11.95 -19.71
CA VAL A 225 9.31 13.40 -19.78
C VAL A 225 9.18 13.96 -18.37
N LYS A 226 9.72 15.17 -18.17
CA LYS A 226 9.66 15.89 -16.90
C LYS A 226 8.61 16.98 -17.01
N SER A 227 7.85 17.20 -15.94
CA SER A 227 6.87 18.29 -15.88
C SER A 227 7.54 19.66 -15.77
N ASP A 228 7.03 20.63 -16.53
CA ASP A 228 7.34 22.06 -16.46
C ASP A 228 6.62 22.74 -15.28
N ALA A 229 5.67 22.05 -14.63
CA ALA A 229 4.98 22.57 -13.46
C ALA A 229 5.95 22.70 -12.27
N LEU A 230 6.03 23.90 -11.67
CA LEU A 230 6.80 24.11 -10.44
C LEU A 230 6.24 23.32 -9.25
N ASN A 231 4.92 23.11 -9.25
CA ASN A 231 4.21 22.37 -8.22
C ASN A 231 3.01 21.65 -8.86
N ILE A 232 2.76 20.41 -8.45
CA ILE A 232 1.60 19.64 -8.90
C ILE A 232 0.66 19.46 -7.71
N ASN A 233 -0.56 19.97 -7.84
CA ASN A 233 -1.56 19.88 -6.79
C ASN A 233 -2.15 18.47 -6.71
N ILE A 234 -1.83 17.75 -5.63
CA ILE A 234 -2.37 16.43 -5.31
C ILE A 234 -3.49 16.45 -4.26
N SER A 235 -3.81 17.63 -3.69
CA SER A 235 -4.68 17.74 -2.50
C SER A 235 -6.13 17.32 -2.72
N THR A 236 -6.59 17.28 -3.97
CA THR A 236 -7.95 16.88 -4.35
C THR A 236 -8.03 15.42 -4.80
N VAL A 237 -6.91 14.71 -4.84
CA VAL A 237 -6.81 13.32 -5.31
C VAL A 237 -7.12 12.38 -4.16
N VAL A 238 -8.05 11.45 -4.36
CA VAL A 238 -8.63 10.64 -3.27
C VAL A 238 -7.61 9.68 -2.68
N ASP A 239 -6.85 8.98 -3.53
CA ASP A 239 -5.82 8.04 -3.07
C ASP A 239 -4.45 8.71 -2.83
N ASN A 240 -4.42 10.06 -2.76
CA ASN A 240 -3.29 10.86 -2.29
C ASN A 240 -1.91 10.39 -2.81
N PRO A 241 -1.67 10.27 -4.13
CA PRO A 241 -0.36 9.88 -4.65
C PRO A 241 0.72 10.90 -4.22
N PRO A 242 1.97 10.48 -4.00
CA PRO A 242 3.03 11.42 -3.67
C PRO A 242 3.30 12.35 -4.85
N GLN A 243 3.49 13.64 -4.59
CA GLN A 243 3.79 14.62 -5.63
C GLN A 243 5.03 14.22 -6.45
N ALA A 244 6.02 13.60 -5.81
CA ALA A 244 7.22 13.10 -6.47
C ALA A 244 6.91 12.13 -7.64
N ALA A 245 5.83 11.35 -7.56
CA ALA A 245 5.43 10.44 -8.63
C ALA A 245 4.79 11.15 -9.82
N MET A 246 4.35 12.41 -9.65
CA MET A 246 3.73 13.21 -10.70
C MET A 246 4.73 14.12 -11.42
N ASN A 247 5.91 14.35 -10.83
CA ASN A 247 6.94 15.24 -11.39
C ASN A 247 7.50 14.75 -12.73
N ASN A 248 7.33 13.46 -13.03
CA ASN A 248 7.75 12.85 -14.29
C ASN A 248 6.61 11.98 -14.82
N ALA A 249 6.75 11.61 -16.09
CA ALA A 249 5.92 10.62 -16.75
C ALA A 249 6.72 9.88 -17.82
N VAL A 250 6.07 8.89 -18.43
CA VAL A 250 6.50 8.33 -19.71
C VAL A 250 5.50 8.68 -20.81
N THR A 251 6.01 8.86 -22.03
CA THR A 251 5.25 9.10 -23.26
C THR A 251 5.81 8.23 -24.37
N THR A 252 5.05 8.01 -25.44
CA THR A 252 5.56 7.34 -26.65
C THR A 252 6.14 8.36 -27.66
N PRO A 253 6.89 7.90 -28.68
CA PRO A 253 7.47 8.78 -29.71
C PRO A 253 6.43 9.59 -30.49
N ASP A 254 5.26 9.01 -30.73
CA ASP A 254 4.13 9.63 -31.40
C ASP A 254 2.79 9.05 -30.89
N LYS A 255 1.68 9.61 -31.36
CA LYS A 255 0.31 9.22 -30.96
C LYS A 255 -0.15 7.87 -31.50
N ASP A 256 0.56 7.28 -32.47
CA ASP A 256 0.18 6.00 -33.08
C ASP A 256 0.78 4.81 -32.30
N HIS A 257 1.61 5.10 -31.29
CA HIS A 257 2.13 4.14 -30.32
C HIS A 257 1.36 4.19 -28.99
N GLN A 258 1.40 3.07 -28.27
CA GLN A 258 0.73 2.88 -26.98
C GLN A 258 1.73 2.60 -25.86
N ILE A 259 1.38 2.99 -24.63
CA ILE A 259 2.11 2.57 -23.43
C ILE A 259 1.53 1.22 -22.99
N LEU A 260 2.34 0.18 -22.94
CA LEU A 260 1.94 -1.15 -22.49
C LEU A 260 2.33 -1.36 -21.03
N TYR A 261 1.39 -1.88 -20.23
CA TYR A 261 1.64 -2.35 -18.89
C TYR A 261 1.54 -3.88 -18.85
N HIS A 262 2.64 -4.54 -18.48
CA HIS A 262 2.69 -5.99 -18.37
C HIS A 262 2.16 -6.45 -17.01
N LEU A 263 1.10 -7.28 -17.04
CA LEU A 263 0.51 -7.85 -15.85
C LEU A 263 1.30 -9.08 -15.38
N PHE A 264 1.74 -9.06 -14.12
CA PHE A 264 2.39 -10.20 -13.47
C PHE A 264 1.39 -10.91 -12.55
N ILE A 265 0.41 -11.56 -13.17
CA ILE A 265 -0.71 -12.27 -12.49
C ILE A 265 -0.84 -13.69 -13.05
N PRO A 266 -1.67 -14.58 -12.45
CA PRO A 266 -1.88 -15.92 -13.01
C PRO A 266 -2.57 -15.91 -14.38
N HIS A 267 -2.43 -17.02 -15.13
CA HIS A 267 -3.21 -17.26 -16.37
C HIS A 267 -4.73 -17.37 -16.14
N LYS A 268 -5.15 -17.59 -14.89
CA LYS A 268 -6.56 -17.52 -14.52
C LYS A 268 -6.95 -16.06 -14.25
N GLU A 269 -8.13 -15.67 -14.72
CA GLU A 269 -8.68 -14.35 -14.39
C GLU A 269 -8.77 -14.13 -12.87
N VAL A 270 -8.27 -12.97 -12.45
CA VAL A 270 -8.36 -12.44 -11.09
C VAL A 270 -8.96 -11.03 -11.12
N PRO A 271 -9.83 -10.67 -10.16
CA PRO A 271 -10.39 -9.32 -10.10
C PRO A 271 -9.31 -8.34 -9.67
N LEU A 272 -9.10 -7.29 -10.46
CA LEU A 272 -8.10 -6.26 -10.20
C LEU A 272 -8.76 -4.93 -9.86
N TYR A 273 -8.10 -4.18 -8.97
CA TYR A 273 -8.26 -2.74 -8.81
C TYR A 273 -7.02 -2.08 -9.40
N ILE A 274 -7.21 -1.33 -10.48
CA ILE A 274 -6.13 -0.59 -11.16
C ILE A 274 -6.41 0.88 -10.97
N ASN A 275 -5.49 1.61 -10.34
CA ASN A 275 -5.56 3.06 -10.17
C ASN A 275 -4.42 3.72 -10.95
N THR A 276 -4.73 4.75 -11.72
CA THR A 276 -3.82 5.40 -12.67
C THR A 276 -3.87 6.90 -12.49
N TYR A 277 -2.72 7.54 -12.61
CA TYR A 277 -2.56 8.97 -12.36
C TYR A 277 -1.94 9.67 -13.56
N PHE A 278 -2.56 10.78 -13.94
CA PHE A 278 -2.19 11.57 -15.10
C PHE A 278 -2.04 13.04 -14.73
N SER A 279 -0.92 13.65 -15.11
CA SER A 279 -0.69 15.08 -15.09
C SER A 279 0.01 15.46 -16.39
N GLU A 280 -0.49 16.48 -17.07
CA GLU A 280 0.18 17.05 -18.23
C GLU A 280 1.52 17.67 -17.79
N VAL A 281 2.52 17.54 -18.66
CA VAL A 281 3.90 17.97 -18.38
C VAL A 281 4.20 19.35 -18.93
N THR A 282 3.45 19.84 -19.92
CA THR A 282 3.71 21.14 -20.56
C THR A 282 2.44 21.98 -20.65
N LYS A 283 2.48 23.21 -20.12
CA LYS A 283 1.32 24.12 -20.07
C LYS A 283 0.86 24.58 -21.45
N ASP A 284 1.82 25.00 -22.26
CA ASP A 284 1.60 25.64 -23.56
C ASP A 284 1.91 24.66 -24.71
N ALA A 285 1.58 23.38 -24.51
CA ALA A 285 1.80 22.37 -25.55
C ALA A 285 1.01 22.74 -26.81
N ALA A 286 1.64 22.61 -27.98
CA ALA A 286 0.99 22.80 -29.27
C ALA A 286 0.10 21.59 -29.59
N GLY A 287 -0.97 21.41 -28.83
CA GLY A 287 -1.87 20.27 -28.94
C GLY A 287 -2.58 19.91 -27.64
N ALA A 288 -3.44 18.90 -27.70
CA ALA A 288 -4.12 18.31 -26.55
C ALA A 288 -3.92 16.80 -26.51
N ARG A 289 -3.79 16.25 -25.30
CA ARG A 289 -3.83 14.80 -25.05
C ARG A 289 -5.25 14.35 -24.74
N SER A 290 -5.64 13.25 -25.37
CA SER A 290 -6.91 12.57 -25.16
C SER A 290 -6.60 11.07 -25.14
N ILE A 291 -6.72 10.44 -23.97
CA ILE A 291 -6.21 9.07 -23.73
C ILE A 291 -7.36 8.12 -23.43
N GLU A 292 -7.23 6.88 -23.88
CA GLU A 292 -8.06 5.75 -23.46
C GLU A 292 -7.22 4.64 -22.82
N ILE A 293 -7.84 3.96 -21.86
CA ILE A 293 -7.31 2.72 -21.30
C ILE A 293 -7.96 1.56 -22.03
N HIS A 294 -7.15 0.66 -22.58
CA HIS A 294 -7.58 -0.49 -23.36
C HIS A 294 -7.22 -1.79 -22.64
N VAL A 295 -8.13 -2.77 -22.74
CA VAL A 295 -7.88 -4.17 -22.41
C VAL A 295 -8.08 -5.00 -23.67
N ASP A 296 -7.03 -5.70 -24.12
CA ASP A 296 -7.05 -6.50 -25.36
C ASP A 296 -7.57 -5.73 -26.57
N SER A 297 -7.03 -4.53 -26.76
CA SER A 297 -7.44 -3.56 -27.80
C SER A 297 -8.86 -2.99 -27.68
N ASN A 298 -9.60 -3.31 -26.62
CA ASN A 298 -10.93 -2.77 -26.38
C ASN A 298 -10.87 -1.61 -25.36
N PRO A 299 -11.46 -0.44 -25.66
CA PRO A 299 -11.50 0.66 -24.70
C PRO A 299 -12.37 0.29 -23.50
N VAL A 300 -11.80 0.42 -22.30
CA VAL A 300 -12.50 0.19 -21.02
C VAL A 300 -12.73 1.47 -20.23
N TYR A 301 -11.95 2.52 -20.49
CA TYR A 301 -12.12 3.84 -19.88
C TYR A 301 -11.58 4.94 -20.80
N GLY A 302 -12.21 6.11 -20.74
CA GLY A 302 -11.81 7.33 -21.44
C GLY A 302 -13.03 8.14 -21.89
N PRO A 303 -12.81 9.35 -22.43
CA PRO A 303 -11.52 10.01 -22.62
C PRO A 303 -10.89 10.52 -21.31
N ILE A 304 -9.57 10.48 -21.23
CA ILE A 304 -8.76 11.09 -20.17
C ILE A 304 -8.02 12.28 -20.76
N ALA A 305 -8.23 13.46 -20.19
CA ALA A 305 -7.52 14.69 -20.55
C ALA A 305 -6.66 15.12 -19.34
N PRO A 306 -5.35 14.80 -19.32
CA PRO A 306 -4.49 15.12 -18.18
C PRO A 306 -4.45 16.64 -17.92
N PRO A 307 -4.69 17.11 -16.69
CA PRO A 307 -4.58 18.52 -16.35
C PRO A 307 -3.12 18.93 -16.16
N PHE A 308 -2.79 20.19 -16.45
CA PHE A 308 -1.47 20.75 -16.13
C PHE A 308 -1.47 21.34 -14.71
N GLY A 309 -0.52 20.91 -13.86
CA GLY A 309 -0.35 21.43 -12.49
C GLY A 309 -1.30 20.81 -11.44
N SER A 310 -2.09 19.81 -11.82
CA SER A 310 -2.87 18.96 -10.92
C SER A 310 -2.91 17.53 -11.46
N VAL A 311 -3.63 16.62 -10.81
CA VAL A 311 -3.67 15.20 -11.19
C VAL A 311 -5.10 14.79 -11.50
N GLU A 312 -5.27 14.05 -12.59
CA GLU A 312 -6.46 13.24 -12.86
C GLU A 312 -6.18 11.81 -12.37
N GLU A 313 -7.03 11.33 -11.47
CA GLU A 313 -7.01 9.97 -10.94
C GLU A 313 -8.11 9.14 -11.58
N VAL A 314 -7.75 7.98 -12.12
CA VAL A 314 -8.66 7.07 -12.81
C VAL A 314 -8.47 5.68 -12.24
N TYR A 315 -9.54 5.12 -11.68
CA TYR A 315 -9.58 3.73 -11.27
C TYR A 315 -10.48 2.89 -12.17
N ILE A 316 -10.10 1.64 -12.39
CA ILE A 316 -10.92 0.62 -13.04
C ILE A 316 -10.91 -0.67 -12.23
N LYS A 317 -12.07 -1.35 -12.20
CA LYS A 317 -12.18 -2.72 -11.69
C LYS A 317 -12.40 -3.68 -12.85
N LYS A 318 -11.54 -4.67 -13.01
CA LYS A 318 -11.62 -5.60 -14.13
C LYS A 318 -11.04 -6.96 -13.74
N SER A 319 -11.71 -8.03 -14.14
CA SER A 319 -11.12 -9.38 -14.06
C SER A 319 -10.21 -9.57 -15.25
N LEU A 320 -8.91 -9.78 -14.98
CA LEU A 320 -7.86 -9.90 -16.00
C LEU A 320 -7.00 -11.14 -15.71
N SER A 321 -6.36 -11.68 -16.75
CA SER A 321 -5.36 -12.75 -16.64
C SER A 321 -4.02 -12.33 -17.22
N GLN A 322 -2.99 -13.14 -17.03
CA GLN A 322 -1.65 -12.90 -17.60
C GLN A 322 -1.66 -12.73 -19.13
N ASP A 323 -2.65 -13.32 -19.80
CA ASP A 323 -2.78 -13.29 -21.25
C ASP A 323 -3.44 -12.00 -21.78
N THR A 324 -3.90 -11.14 -20.87
CA THR A 324 -4.51 -9.85 -21.21
C THR A 324 -3.48 -8.72 -21.30
N SER A 325 -3.72 -7.79 -22.22
CA SER A 325 -2.90 -6.60 -22.41
C SER A 325 -3.59 -5.36 -21.83
N LEU A 326 -2.90 -4.62 -20.96
CA LEU A 326 -3.33 -3.31 -20.48
C LEU A 326 -2.54 -2.23 -21.22
N ALA A 327 -3.25 -1.38 -21.97
CA ALA A 327 -2.63 -0.36 -22.81
C ALA A 327 -3.22 1.03 -22.57
N PHE A 328 -2.37 2.06 -22.68
CA PHE A 328 -2.78 3.46 -22.67
C PHE A 328 -2.54 4.03 -24.06
N VAL A 329 -3.63 4.44 -24.71
CA VAL A 329 -3.66 4.73 -26.16
C VAL A 329 -4.10 6.16 -26.37
N ALA A 330 -3.46 6.89 -27.28
CA ALA A 330 -3.98 8.18 -27.73
C ALA A 330 -5.21 7.96 -28.60
N ARG A 331 -6.28 8.69 -28.30
CA ARG A 331 -7.51 8.68 -29.09
C ARG A 331 -7.29 9.31 -30.47
N PRO A 332 -8.17 9.02 -31.46
CA PRO A 332 -8.10 9.65 -32.78
C PRO A 332 -8.17 11.18 -32.74
N ASP A 333 -8.80 11.76 -31.72
CA ASP A 333 -8.89 13.21 -31.49
C ASP A 333 -7.69 13.80 -30.72
N SER A 334 -6.75 12.97 -30.26
CA SER A 334 -5.52 13.42 -29.61
C SER A 334 -4.51 13.89 -30.64
N THR A 335 -3.91 15.05 -30.42
CA THR A 335 -2.80 15.55 -31.24
C THR A 335 -1.44 15.23 -30.63
N LEU A 336 -1.42 14.84 -29.36
CA LEU A 336 -0.22 14.48 -28.61
C LEU A 336 -0.23 12.98 -28.26
N PRO A 337 0.95 12.37 -28.03
CA PRO A 337 1.03 10.95 -27.62
C PRO A 337 0.36 10.69 -26.25
N PRO A 338 0.04 9.43 -25.90
CA PRO A 338 -0.37 9.10 -24.53
C PRO A 338 0.73 9.41 -23.52
N ILE A 339 0.33 9.70 -22.27
CA ILE A 339 1.23 9.95 -21.15
C ILE A 339 0.76 9.15 -19.93
N LEU A 340 1.68 8.73 -19.07
CA LEU A 340 1.36 8.06 -17.81
C LEU A 340 2.37 8.47 -16.72
N ASN A 341 1.89 8.96 -15.58
CA ASN A 341 2.74 9.38 -14.46
C ASN A 341 2.91 8.26 -13.44
N ALA A 342 1.82 7.61 -13.03
CA ALA A 342 1.89 6.53 -12.06
C ALA A 342 0.74 5.53 -12.17
N ILE A 343 0.96 4.32 -11.66
CA ILE A 343 -0.05 3.26 -11.57
C ILE A 343 0.08 2.50 -10.26
N GLU A 344 -1.06 2.09 -9.71
CA GLU A 344 -1.18 1.06 -8.69
C GLU A 344 -2.06 -0.06 -9.21
N VAL A 345 -1.62 -1.30 -9.06
CA VAL A 345 -2.36 -2.49 -9.46
C VAL A 345 -2.43 -3.43 -8.28
N TYR A 346 -3.65 -3.77 -7.90
CA TYR A 346 -3.94 -4.68 -6.80
C TYR A 346 -4.85 -5.80 -7.28
N GLN A 347 -4.65 -7.00 -6.73
CA GLN A 347 -5.65 -8.04 -6.76
C GLN A 347 -6.67 -7.79 -5.65
N ILE A 348 -7.96 -7.81 -5.99
CA ILE A 348 -9.05 -7.76 -5.02
C ILE A 348 -9.24 -9.17 -4.46
N GLN A 349 -9.21 -9.33 -3.15
CA GLN A 349 -9.41 -10.63 -2.51
C GLN A 349 -10.55 -10.56 -1.48
N PRO A 350 -11.54 -11.46 -1.54
CA PRO A 350 -12.58 -11.52 -0.52
C PRO A 350 -11.98 -11.99 0.80
N LEU A 351 -12.40 -11.35 1.88
CA LEU A 351 -12.10 -11.79 3.24
C LEU A 351 -13.03 -12.94 3.62
N ALA A 352 -12.54 -13.88 4.42
CA ALA A 352 -13.41 -14.86 5.04
C ALA A 352 -14.43 -14.10 5.91
N ILE A 353 -15.71 -14.32 5.64
CA ILE A 353 -16.77 -13.84 6.52
C ILE A 353 -16.61 -14.68 7.79
N ALA A 354 -16.26 -14.04 8.90
CA ALA A 354 -16.37 -14.68 10.20
C ALA A 354 -17.86 -14.99 10.37
N ASN A 355 -18.24 -16.27 10.23
CA ASN A 355 -19.56 -16.69 10.63
C ASN A 355 -19.65 -16.40 12.13
N ALA A 356 -20.44 -15.40 12.48
CA ALA A 356 -20.84 -15.13 13.85
C ALA A 356 -21.79 -16.24 14.30
N THR A 357 -21.26 -17.43 14.55
CA THR A 357 -21.94 -18.52 15.25
C THR A 357 -20.91 -19.36 15.97
N ASP A 358 -20.57 -18.93 17.19
CA ASP A 358 -20.40 -19.82 18.34
C ASP A 358 -20.42 -18.95 19.62
N THR A 359 -21.63 -18.70 20.11
CA THR A 359 -21.93 -18.38 21.51
C THR A 359 -23.20 -19.09 21.92
#